data_AF-A0A354GSJ1-F1
#
_entry.id   AF-A0A354GSJ1-F1
#
_cell.length_a   1.000
_cell.length_b   1.000
_cell.length_c   1.000
_cell.angle_alpha   90.00
_cell.angle_beta   90.00
_cell.angle_gamma   90.00
#
_symmetry.space_group_name_H-M   'P 1'
#
loop_
_entity.id
_entity.type
_entity.pdbx_description
1 polymer ?
#
loop_
_entity_poly.entity_id
_entity_poly.type
_entity_poly.pdbx_seq_one_letter_code
_entity_poly.pdbx_strand_id
1 'polypeptide(L)'
;MSSPSAYIRKSNTATTRRSSVTCSQGRRASGFTRSGRPVMRGSIPPQDVHFSEGLVYAASFDLTAFYDSLDHGVLCHFLKGLRCDQDFLDLLVRCLNTWTSTQGSIYHNHGIPQGPISSGLLSEVVLQHFDQKHRSPSTVRYFRYVDDIRLFSTSLTDLRRVVTWLDMLSKEVGLFPQSSKIDIHQVTDIEAELKSVSQPFEEVLDDEEEAVDQGKLRRRLTQLSGNYKVKNSTEFKFLLAYATPSSRLNDRLWRLLENHPDISGNILRYFQRYAELPDKAGDKLVSALEVRPRYPSVIAELLRTAEGRLRANQMAAVDHFVLKCLADDSLQGADYLAATMKWAVRRDLIARRFISARVKKLPAWWAQGEILAAIGKSCMSEQAATALLNEYLQASVSDVAVAAAVNIAKEKIAVTAKAPEMQRSAACVLECFNLIRRGAVRFCGIRRFFERLLDGESYEIDWKKIFGRKYRRVDRQSVWCRAFAQTDITAWVNAMDVFNDFLLDALCKHDPLLPKYTLGGVGSILSCTRLLTEYPAVTALVMEIHEKRSNSALSHSVKTRGKARVVVGATGRIKFSYINRAKKFVRAAVRELAAKKKW
;
A
#
# COMPACT_ATOMS: atom_id res chain seq x y z
N MET A 1 -28.57 44.89 -3.88
CA MET A 1 -28.58 45.84 -2.74
C MET A 1 -28.68 45.05 -1.45
N SER A 2 -27.58 45.10 -0.68
CA SER A 2 -27.47 45.03 0.78
C SER A 2 -28.16 43.92 1.60
N SER A 3 -27.29 43.16 2.29
CA SER A 3 -27.52 42.38 3.52
C SER A 3 -28.37 43.07 4.58
N PRO A 4 -28.77 42.31 5.62
CA PRO A 4 -28.38 42.75 6.96
C PRO A 4 -27.81 41.63 7.85
N SER A 5 -26.78 42.05 8.58
CA SER A 5 -26.17 41.44 9.76
C SER A 5 -27.07 41.61 10.99
N ALA A 6 -27.12 40.62 11.90
CA ALA A 6 -27.51 40.85 13.29
C ALA A 6 -26.90 39.81 14.25
N TYR A 7 -25.93 40.29 15.02
CA TYR A 7 -25.44 39.77 16.30
C TYR A 7 -26.54 39.79 17.37
N ILE A 8 -26.70 38.72 18.20
CA ILE A 8 -27.06 38.81 19.64
C ILE A 8 -26.37 37.69 20.46
N ARG A 9 -25.97 38.05 21.68
CA ARG A 9 -25.08 37.43 22.67
C ARG A 9 -25.63 36.24 23.48
N LYS A 10 -24.64 35.46 23.95
CA LYS A 10 -24.48 34.53 25.10
C LYS A 10 -25.38 34.69 26.36
N SER A 11 -25.79 33.53 26.93
CA SER A 11 -25.59 33.01 28.31
C SER A 11 -26.48 31.74 28.47
N ASN A 12 -26.21 30.65 29.20
CA ASN A 12 -25.40 30.36 30.38
C ASN A 12 -24.94 28.88 30.45
N THR A 13 -23.69 28.74 30.89
CA THR A 13 -23.02 27.71 31.70
C THR A 13 -23.75 26.42 32.12
N ALA A 14 -23.14 25.26 31.81
CA ALA A 14 -23.07 24.12 32.73
C ALA A 14 -21.72 23.39 32.57
N THR A 15 -20.96 23.43 33.64
CA THR A 15 -19.56 23.03 33.80
C THR A 15 -19.40 21.51 33.78
N THR A 16 -18.65 20.95 32.82
CA THR A 16 -18.10 19.59 32.93
C THR A 16 -16.58 19.66 32.78
N ARG A 17 -15.88 19.46 33.91
CA ARG A 17 -14.43 19.30 33.97
C ARG A 17 -14.02 18.10 33.11
N ARG A 18 -13.49 18.35 31.91
CA ARG A 18 -12.65 17.40 31.19
C ARG A 18 -11.20 17.65 31.59
N SER A 19 -10.61 16.69 32.28
CA SER A 19 -9.16 16.55 32.44
C SER A 19 -8.53 16.34 31.06
N SER A 20 -8.05 17.41 30.45
CA SER A 20 -7.23 17.36 29.26
C SER A 20 -5.80 16.97 29.65
N VAL A 21 -5.42 15.72 29.36
CA VAL A 21 -4.01 15.34 29.27
C VAL A 21 -3.45 16.02 28.02
N THR A 22 -2.81 17.17 28.20
CA THR A 22 -2.08 17.89 27.15
C THR A 22 -0.83 17.09 26.79
N CYS A 23 -0.84 16.44 25.63
CA CYS A 23 0.36 15.93 24.98
C CYS A 23 1.12 17.14 24.41
N SER A 24 2.29 17.43 24.97
CA SER A 24 3.17 18.52 24.54
C SER A 24 3.86 18.14 23.21
N GLN A 25 3.18 18.36 22.08
CA GLN A 25 3.88 18.44 20.79
C GLN A 25 4.57 19.81 20.71
N GLY A 26 5.89 19.80 20.46
CA GLY A 26 6.70 21.02 20.37
C GLY A 26 6.19 21.93 19.25
N ARG A 27 6.07 23.24 19.56
CA ARG A 27 5.51 24.28 18.68
C ARG A 27 6.34 24.59 17.40
N ARG A 28 7.32 23.77 17.04
CA ARG A 28 8.33 24.07 16.00
C ARG A 28 8.52 22.97 14.94
N ALA A 29 7.74 21.89 14.98
CA ALA A 29 7.75 20.86 13.95
C ALA A 29 6.61 21.09 12.95
N SER A 30 6.91 21.15 11.65
CA SER A 30 5.91 21.07 10.59
C SER A 30 5.65 19.59 10.27
N GLY A 31 4.65 19.01 10.93
CA GLY A 31 4.20 17.64 10.73
C GLY A 31 2.68 17.52 10.89
N PHE A 32 2.08 16.50 10.25
CA PHE A 32 0.64 16.31 10.14
C PHE A 32 -0.10 16.36 11.49
N THR A 33 -1.08 17.27 11.60
CA THR A 33 -1.96 17.32 12.77
C THR A 33 -3.06 16.26 12.71
N ARG A 34 -3.68 16.01 13.88
CA ARG A 34 -4.76 15.04 14.18
C ARG A 34 -5.99 15.05 13.24
N SER A 35 -6.08 15.96 12.26
CA SER A 35 -7.21 16.12 11.34
C SER A 35 -6.96 15.64 9.91
N GLY A 36 -5.78 15.08 9.60
CA GLY A 36 -5.49 14.54 8.26
C GLY A 36 -5.50 15.59 7.13
N ARG A 37 -5.56 16.88 7.47
CA ARG A 37 -5.29 17.97 6.53
C ARG A 37 -3.78 18.30 6.59
N PRO A 38 -3.09 18.43 5.45
CA PRO A 38 -1.77 19.05 5.45
C PRO A 38 -1.95 20.47 6.00
N VAL A 39 -1.32 20.77 7.12
CA VAL A 39 -1.28 22.13 7.64
C VAL A 39 -0.20 22.85 6.85
N MET A 40 -0.60 23.54 5.78
CA MET A 40 0.13 24.70 5.24
C MET A 40 0.02 25.85 6.26
N ARG A 41 0.61 25.70 7.44
CA ARG A 41 0.92 26.82 8.35
C ARG A 41 2.30 26.54 8.90
N GLY A 42 3.28 26.99 8.14
CA GLY A 42 4.67 26.65 8.31
C GLY A 42 5.26 26.13 7.00
N SER A 43 5.06 26.85 5.90
CA SER A 43 6.20 27.07 5.01
C SER A 43 7.39 27.46 5.89
N ILE A 44 8.61 27.02 5.54
CA ILE A 44 9.82 27.69 6.05
C ILE A 44 9.51 29.18 5.87
N PRO A 45 9.41 29.98 6.95
CA PRO A 45 9.14 31.41 6.80
C PRO A 45 10.18 31.94 5.82
N PRO A 46 9.83 32.89 4.92
CA PRO A 46 10.77 33.43 3.94
C PRO A 46 12.10 33.68 4.63
N GLN A 47 13.19 33.10 4.11
CA GLN A 47 14.52 33.19 4.73
C GLN A 47 14.94 34.67 4.91
N ASP A 48 14.34 35.57 4.13
CA ASP A 48 14.32 37.02 4.26
C ASP A 48 14.08 37.53 5.70
N VAL A 49 13.17 36.88 6.46
CA VAL A 49 12.84 37.28 7.84
C VAL A 49 14.01 36.99 8.79
N HIS A 50 14.76 35.91 8.57
CA HIS A 50 15.85 35.49 9.45
C HIS A 50 17.20 36.12 9.09
N PHE A 51 17.39 36.50 7.83
CA PHE A 51 18.54 37.30 7.43
C PHE A 51 18.47 38.72 8.02
N SER A 52 17.26 39.28 8.13
CA SER A 52 17.02 40.56 8.83
C SER A 52 17.31 40.50 10.35
N GLU A 53 17.39 39.30 10.93
CA GLU A 53 17.79 39.05 12.32
C GLU A 53 19.32 38.86 12.49
N GLY A 54 20.11 38.99 11.42
CA GLY A 54 21.59 38.91 11.47
C GLY A 54 22.18 37.50 11.44
N LEU A 55 21.42 36.49 11.00
CA LEU A 55 21.87 35.10 10.87
C LEU A 55 22.64 34.91 9.54
N VAL A 56 23.97 34.99 9.60
CA VAL A 56 24.85 35.05 8.41
C VAL A 56 25.34 33.68 7.93
N TYR A 57 25.24 32.63 8.75
CA TYR A 57 25.70 31.29 8.41
C TYR A 57 24.55 30.29 8.31
N ALA A 58 24.59 29.42 7.30
CA ALA A 58 23.64 28.34 7.10
C ALA A 58 24.36 26.98 7.09
N ALA A 59 23.65 25.94 7.55
CA ALA A 59 24.06 24.56 7.36
C ALA A 59 22.88 23.70 6.93
N SER A 60 23.14 22.77 6.01
CA SER A 60 22.21 21.73 5.59
C SER A 60 22.64 20.37 6.15
N PHE A 61 21.68 19.56 6.55
CA PHE A 61 21.90 18.23 7.10
C PHE A 61 20.85 17.28 6.55
N ASP A 62 21.29 16.35 5.70
CA ASP A 62 20.47 15.36 5.01
C ASP A 62 20.78 13.94 5.53
N LEU A 63 19.77 13.09 5.61
CA LEU A 63 19.93 11.69 6.03
C LEU A 63 20.00 10.76 4.81
N THR A 64 20.92 9.79 4.83
CA THR A 64 21.10 8.86 3.72
C THR A 64 20.01 7.80 3.73
N ALA A 65 19.25 7.69 2.62
CA ALA A 65 18.25 6.65 2.39
C ALA A 65 17.36 6.42 3.64
N PHE A 66 16.84 7.51 4.20
CA PHE A 66 16.23 7.53 5.53
C PHE A 66 15.10 6.51 5.70
N TYR A 67 14.14 6.48 4.75
CA TYR A 67 13.03 5.53 4.80
C TYR A 67 13.50 4.09 4.72
N ASP A 68 14.54 3.80 3.94
CA ASP A 68 15.04 2.44 3.77
C ASP A 68 15.88 2.00 4.97
N SER A 69 16.58 2.92 5.64
CA SER A 69 17.52 2.61 6.73
C SER A 69 16.88 2.56 8.13
N LEU A 70 15.61 2.91 8.26
CA LEU A 70 14.95 3.08 9.55
C LEU A 70 14.75 1.74 10.29
N ASP A 71 15.48 1.54 11.40
CA ASP A 71 15.44 0.31 12.19
C ASP A 71 14.09 0.08 12.87
N HIS A 72 13.52 -1.12 12.72
CA HIS A 72 12.21 -1.45 13.29
C HIS A 72 12.23 -1.52 14.82
N GLY A 73 13.35 -1.88 15.42
CA GLY A 73 13.54 -1.89 16.87
C GLY A 73 13.52 -0.48 17.46
N VAL A 74 14.21 0.46 16.81
CA VAL A 74 14.19 1.89 17.15
C VAL A 74 12.77 2.46 17.02
N LEU A 75 12.08 2.18 15.91
CA LEU A 75 10.69 2.58 15.73
C LEU A 75 9.78 2.03 16.85
N CYS A 76 9.92 0.74 17.18
CA CYS A 76 9.16 0.12 18.25
C CYS A 76 9.47 0.74 19.61
N HIS A 77 10.72 1.11 19.89
CA HIS A 77 11.10 1.78 21.13
C HIS A 77 10.31 3.09 21.32
N PHE A 78 10.26 3.95 20.29
CA PHE A 78 9.52 5.21 20.37
C PHE A 78 8.00 5.00 20.44
N LEU A 79 7.45 4.05 19.67
CA LEU A 79 6.02 3.73 19.74
C LEU A 79 5.60 3.15 21.11
N LYS A 80 6.47 2.38 21.78
CA LYS A 80 6.26 1.95 23.17
C LYS A 80 6.19 3.15 24.11
N GLY A 81 7.06 4.14 23.92
CA GLY A 81 7.01 5.40 24.66
C GLY A 81 5.67 6.14 24.50
N LEU A 82 5.03 6.01 23.33
CA LEU A 82 3.68 6.52 23.04
C LEU A 82 2.55 5.62 23.56
N ARG A 83 2.86 4.58 24.34
CA ARG A 83 1.91 3.60 24.91
C ARG A 83 1.17 2.75 23.87
N CYS A 84 1.79 2.48 22.73
CA CYS A 84 1.24 1.51 21.77
C CYS A 84 1.34 0.08 22.34
N ASP A 85 0.28 -0.71 22.14
CA ASP A 85 0.18 -2.10 22.61
C ASP A 85 1.22 -3.00 21.92
N GLN A 86 1.81 -3.97 22.62
CA GLN A 86 2.83 -4.89 22.06
C GLN A 86 2.29 -5.69 20.85
N ASP A 87 1.04 -6.16 20.91
CA ASP A 87 0.38 -6.88 19.82
C ASP A 87 0.33 -6.04 18.51
N PHE A 88 0.14 -4.71 18.65
CA PHE A 88 0.14 -3.79 17.51
C PHE A 88 1.54 -3.64 16.93
N LEU A 89 2.56 -3.51 17.78
CA LEU A 89 3.96 -3.42 17.34
C LEU A 89 4.40 -4.67 16.60
N ASP A 90 4.06 -5.86 17.12
CA ASP A 90 4.41 -7.12 16.48
C ASP A 90 3.73 -7.27 15.12
N LEU A 91 2.48 -6.81 14.98
CA LEU A 91 1.80 -6.77 13.70
C LEU A 91 2.47 -5.77 12.74
N LEU A 92 2.78 -4.57 13.22
CA LEU A 92 3.44 -3.53 12.42
C LEU A 92 4.79 -4.01 11.89
N VAL A 93 5.64 -4.60 12.74
CA VAL A 93 6.94 -5.14 12.35
C VAL A 93 6.79 -6.25 11.31
N ARG A 94 5.85 -7.20 11.50
CA ARG A 94 5.57 -8.24 10.49
C ARG A 94 5.17 -7.63 9.15
N CYS A 95 4.31 -6.62 9.18
CA CYS A 95 3.87 -5.91 7.97
C CYS A 95 5.05 -5.19 7.30
N LEU A 96 5.84 -4.40 8.04
CA LEU A 96 7.00 -3.69 7.51
C LEU A 96 8.02 -4.68 6.91
N ASN A 97 8.38 -5.74 7.63
CA ASN A 97 9.25 -6.81 7.12
C ASN A 97 8.76 -7.42 5.81
N THR A 98 7.43 -7.58 5.66
CA THR A 98 6.84 -8.09 4.43
C THR A 98 6.91 -7.07 3.30
N TRP A 99 6.61 -5.80 3.60
CA TRP A 99 6.49 -4.73 2.60
C TRP A 99 7.84 -4.16 2.15
N THR A 100 8.88 -4.23 2.97
CA THR A 100 10.23 -3.77 2.63
C THR A 100 11.13 -4.86 2.05
N SER A 101 10.70 -6.13 2.12
CA SER A 101 11.45 -7.23 1.49
C SER A 101 11.36 -7.15 -0.04
N THR A 102 12.51 -7.01 -0.70
CA THR A 102 12.61 -7.12 -2.16
C THR A 102 12.84 -8.59 -2.49
N GLN A 103 11.76 -9.35 -2.68
CA GLN A 103 11.76 -10.79 -3.04
C GLN A 103 12.19 -11.77 -1.95
N GLY A 104 11.27 -12.08 -1.03
CA GLY A 104 10.96 -13.45 -0.59
C GLY A 104 11.96 -14.25 0.27
N SER A 105 13.22 -13.86 0.43
CA SER A 105 14.17 -14.67 1.23
C SER A 105 14.95 -13.91 2.29
N ILE A 106 15.18 -12.59 2.15
CA ILE A 106 15.92 -11.80 3.14
C ILE A 106 14.99 -10.75 3.72
N TYR A 107 14.56 -10.99 4.96
CA TYR A 107 13.82 -9.99 5.73
C TYR A 107 14.80 -8.97 6.30
N HIS A 108 14.58 -7.70 5.96
CA HIS A 108 15.31 -6.59 6.54
C HIS A 108 14.53 -6.12 7.77
N ASN A 109 15.12 -6.19 8.97
CA ASN A 109 14.55 -5.60 10.20
C ASN A 109 14.66 -4.07 10.21
N HIS A 110 14.68 -3.45 9.02
CA HIS A 110 14.76 -2.03 8.78
C HIS A 110 13.93 -1.66 7.55
N GLY A 111 13.60 -0.38 7.46
CA GLY A 111 12.91 0.22 6.34
C GLY A 111 11.42 0.43 6.57
N ILE A 112 10.88 1.46 5.92
CA ILE A 112 9.46 1.76 5.82
C ILE A 112 9.14 2.06 4.34
N PRO A 113 8.06 1.52 3.75
CA PRO A 113 7.75 1.72 2.34
C PRO A 113 7.54 3.21 2.00
N GLN A 114 8.17 3.68 0.92
CA GLN A 114 8.03 5.05 0.44
C GLN A 114 6.73 5.25 -0.35
N GLY A 115 6.01 6.36 -0.12
CA GLY A 115 4.78 6.71 -0.84
C GLY A 115 3.49 6.69 0.01
N PRO A 116 3.19 5.63 0.81
CA PRO A 116 2.03 5.63 1.68
C PRO A 116 2.07 6.76 2.72
N ILE A 117 0.95 7.47 2.91
CA ILE A 117 0.83 8.57 3.89
C ILE A 117 1.17 8.09 5.31
N SER A 118 0.81 6.85 5.65
CA SER A 118 1.13 6.24 6.94
C SER A 118 2.64 6.12 7.19
N SER A 119 3.45 5.95 6.16
CA SER A 119 4.90 5.84 6.28
C SER A 119 5.52 7.16 6.74
N GLY A 120 5.02 8.29 6.21
CA GLY A 120 5.42 9.61 6.67
C GLY A 120 5.06 9.89 8.13
N LEU A 121 3.94 9.34 8.62
CA LEU A 121 3.60 9.43 10.04
C LEU A 121 4.55 8.60 10.92
N LEU A 122 4.88 7.38 10.48
CA LEU A 122 5.77 6.49 11.22
C LEU A 122 7.20 7.03 11.29
N SER A 123 7.70 7.65 10.21
CA SER A 123 9.00 8.30 10.22
C SER A 123 9.07 9.46 11.22
N GLU A 124 8.01 10.26 11.32
CA GLU A 124 7.94 11.37 12.26
C GLU A 124 8.07 10.94 13.73
N VAL A 125 7.66 9.71 14.07
CA VAL A 125 7.84 9.15 15.43
C VAL A 125 9.31 9.05 15.79
N VAL A 126 10.17 8.70 14.83
CA VAL A 126 11.63 8.64 15.03
C VAL A 126 12.25 10.03 14.90
N LEU A 127 11.84 10.82 13.91
CA LEU A 127 12.39 12.16 13.66
C LEU A 127 12.11 13.14 14.82
N GLN A 128 11.02 12.94 15.56
CA GLN A 128 10.75 13.67 16.80
C GLN A 128 11.90 13.57 17.82
N HIS A 129 12.72 12.52 17.76
CA HIS A 129 13.91 12.40 18.60
C HIS A 129 14.89 13.55 18.43
N PHE A 130 15.11 13.98 17.18
CA PHE A 130 15.96 15.13 16.86
C PHE A 130 15.35 16.40 17.44
N ASP A 131 14.06 16.63 17.22
CA ASP A 131 13.36 17.83 17.70
C ASP A 131 13.36 17.95 19.23
N GLN A 132 13.14 16.85 19.96
CA GLN A 132 13.02 16.86 21.41
C GLN A 132 14.37 17.02 22.11
N LYS A 133 15.40 16.36 21.58
CA LYS A 133 16.73 16.45 22.19
C LYS A 133 17.45 17.73 21.81
N HIS A 134 17.02 18.43 20.75
CA HIS A 134 17.73 19.59 20.20
C HIS A 134 17.86 20.73 21.20
N ARG A 135 19.02 20.79 21.87
CA ARG A 135 19.45 21.87 22.74
C ARG A 135 20.37 22.80 21.96
N SER A 136 19.80 23.55 21.03
CA SER A 136 20.56 24.62 20.40
C SER A 136 20.77 25.79 21.36
N PRO A 137 21.95 26.42 21.33
CA PRO A 137 22.13 27.76 21.87
C PRO A 137 21.08 28.72 21.29
N SER A 138 20.75 29.81 21.99
CA SER A 138 19.81 30.83 21.49
C SER A 138 20.23 31.46 20.15
N THR A 139 21.50 31.29 19.77
CA THR A 139 22.13 31.76 18.53
C THR A 139 21.82 30.90 17.30
N VAL A 140 21.27 29.68 17.46
CA VAL A 140 20.97 28.78 16.34
C VAL A 140 19.47 28.60 16.14
N ARG A 141 19.00 28.77 14.90
CA ARG A 141 17.64 28.45 14.46
C ARG A 141 17.63 27.11 13.74
N TYR A 142 16.67 26.26 14.08
CA TYR A 142 16.51 24.91 13.56
C TYR A 142 15.19 24.78 12.83
N PHE A 143 15.26 24.28 11.60
CA PHE A 143 14.11 23.96 10.76
C PHE A 143 14.28 22.56 10.22
N ARG A 144 13.19 21.79 10.23
CA ARG A 144 13.17 20.43 9.68
C ARG A 144 11.97 20.27 8.78
N TYR A 145 12.20 19.74 7.59
CA TYR A 145 11.17 19.28 6.69
C TYR A 145 11.43 17.80 6.36
N VAL A 146 10.66 16.91 6.99
CA VAL A 146 10.89 15.46 6.94
C VAL A 146 12.31 15.15 7.40
N ASP A 147 13.18 14.64 6.53
CA ASP A 147 14.57 14.25 6.78
C ASP A 147 15.58 15.35 6.46
N ASP A 148 15.17 16.42 5.76
CA ASP A 148 16.00 17.60 5.49
C ASP A 148 15.97 18.56 6.70
N ILE A 149 17.14 18.77 7.31
CA ILE A 149 17.33 19.69 8.43
C ILE A 149 18.17 20.88 7.96
N ARG A 150 17.66 22.09 8.19
CA ARG A 150 18.39 23.34 7.97
C ARG A 150 18.61 24.09 9.27
N LEU A 151 19.82 24.63 9.40
CA LEU A 151 20.28 25.38 10.55
C LEU A 151 20.76 26.76 10.12
N PHE A 152 20.46 27.77 10.92
CA PHE A 152 20.96 29.14 10.72
C PHE A 152 21.57 29.67 12.01
N SER A 153 22.69 30.38 11.91
CA SER A 153 23.42 30.90 13.07
C SER A 153 24.13 32.22 12.78
N THR A 154 24.33 33.03 13.82
CA THR A 154 25.23 34.19 13.79
C THR A 154 26.71 33.78 13.89
N SER A 155 26.98 32.60 14.46
CA SER A 155 28.33 32.07 14.73
C SER A 155 28.54 30.74 14.02
N LEU A 156 29.58 30.69 13.19
CA LEU A 156 30.01 29.47 12.49
C LEU A 156 30.41 28.35 13.48
N THR A 157 31.01 28.71 14.62
CA THR A 157 31.44 27.75 15.64
C THR A 157 30.26 27.06 16.31
N ASP A 158 29.21 27.82 16.64
CA ASP A 158 28.00 27.24 17.24
C ASP A 158 27.24 26.38 16.24
N LEU A 159 27.21 26.80 14.98
CA LEU A 159 26.59 26.04 13.89
C LEU A 159 27.27 24.67 13.71
N ARG A 160 28.62 24.65 13.65
CA ARG A 160 29.40 23.40 13.58
C ARG A 160 29.14 22.48 14.77
N ARG A 161 29.03 23.03 15.99
CA ARG A 161 28.69 22.24 17.19
C ARG A 161 27.33 21.56 17.06
N VAL A 162 26.31 22.28 16.57
CA VAL A 162 24.97 21.71 16.38
C VAL A 162 24.96 20.64 15.29
N VAL A 163 25.69 20.85 14.18
CA VAL A 163 25.84 19.83 13.12
C VAL A 163 26.51 18.56 13.65
N THR A 164 27.63 18.69 14.38
CA THR A 164 28.29 17.53 15.03
C THR A 164 27.35 16.81 16.00
N TRP A 165 26.53 17.56 16.71
CA TRP A 165 25.59 16.99 17.67
C TRP A 165 24.41 16.28 16.99
N LEU A 166 23.92 16.79 15.85
CA LEU A 166 22.94 16.09 15.02
C LEU A 166 23.51 14.78 14.44
N ASP A 167 24.78 14.77 14.04
CA ASP A 167 25.48 13.54 13.59
C ASP A 167 25.59 12.50 14.73
N MET A 168 25.85 12.93 15.96
CA MET A 168 25.81 12.03 17.13
C MET A 168 24.40 11.47 17.36
N LEU A 169 23.37 12.31 17.30
CA LEU A 169 21.98 11.87 17.46
C LEU A 169 21.54 10.89 16.38
N SER A 170 21.91 11.12 15.12
CA SER A 170 21.53 10.20 14.05
C SER A 170 22.10 8.81 14.30
N LYS A 171 23.35 8.73 14.79
CA LYS A 171 23.99 7.47 15.15
C LYS A 171 23.29 6.76 16.32
N GLU A 172 22.73 7.48 17.29
CA GLU A 172 21.97 6.89 18.40
C GLU A 172 20.71 6.15 17.93
N VAL A 173 20.07 6.63 16.87
CA VAL A 173 18.85 6.03 16.29
C VAL A 173 19.12 5.14 15.07
N GLY A 174 20.39 4.84 14.80
CA GLY A 174 20.80 3.98 13.67
C GLY A 174 20.67 4.63 12.29
N LEU A 175 20.62 5.95 12.22
CA LEU A 175 20.57 6.73 10.98
C LEU A 175 21.93 7.34 10.65
N PHE A 176 22.20 7.52 9.36
CA PHE A 176 23.49 8.02 8.89
C PHE A 176 23.30 9.30 8.09
N PRO A 177 24.00 10.39 8.42
CA PRO A 177 23.95 11.59 7.61
C PRO A 177 24.67 11.40 6.29
N GLN A 178 24.20 12.08 5.26
CA GLN A 178 24.82 12.08 3.95
C GLN A 178 25.96 13.12 3.95
N SER A 179 27.18 12.69 4.31
CA SER A 179 28.34 13.58 4.46
C SER A 179 28.62 14.44 3.23
N SER A 180 28.32 13.93 2.03
CA SER A 180 28.50 14.66 0.76
C SER A 180 27.53 15.83 0.54
N LYS A 181 26.45 15.90 1.34
CA LYS A 181 25.43 16.95 1.30
C LYS A 181 25.41 17.83 2.55
N ILE A 182 26.29 17.60 3.53
CA ILE A 182 26.45 18.52 4.64
C ILE A 182 27.24 19.71 4.12
N ASP A 183 26.54 20.81 3.85
CA ASP A 183 27.15 22.06 3.45
C ASP A 183 27.05 23.07 4.59
N ILE A 184 28.15 23.76 4.89
CA ILE A 184 28.21 24.83 5.89
C ILE A 184 28.88 26.03 5.23
N HIS A 185 28.10 27.08 5.01
CA HIS A 185 28.54 28.25 4.28
C HIS A 185 27.99 29.54 4.87
N GLN A 186 28.57 30.64 4.43
CA GLN A 186 28.05 31.97 4.69
C GLN A 186 26.99 32.29 3.65
N VAL A 187 25.81 32.72 4.10
CA VAL A 187 24.73 33.13 3.20
C VAL A 187 25.07 34.50 2.64
N THR A 188 25.51 34.54 1.39
CA THR A 188 25.83 35.77 0.65
C THR A 188 24.69 36.23 -0.26
N ASP A 189 23.83 35.31 -0.68
CA ASP A 189 22.67 35.55 -1.53
C ASP A 189 21.47 34.70 -1.04
N ILE A 190 20.40 35.39 -0.62
CA ILE A 190 19.20 34.77 -0.04
C ILE A 190 18.34 34.12 -1.13
N GLU A 191 18.31 34.70 -2.34
CA GLU A 191 17.49 34.19 -3.44
C GLU A 191 18.04 32.85 -3.97
N ALA A 192 19.36 32.71 -4.03
CA ALA A 192 20.02 31.45 -4.39
C ALA A 192 19.74 30.34 -3.36
N GLU A 193 19.73 30.69 -2.06
CA GLU A 193 19.39 29.74 -0.99
C GLU A 193 17.93 29.31 -1.04
N LEU A 194 17.00 30.23 -1.30
CA LEU A 194 15.57 29.94 -1.47
C LEU A 194 15.31 29.03 -2.68
N LYS A 195 16.00 29.26 -3.81
CA LYS A 195 15.94 28.37 -4.99
C LYS A 195 16.49 26.96 -4.71
N SER A 196 17.40 26.80 -3.74
CA SER A 196 17.88 25.48 -3.29
C SER A 196 16.87 24.71 -2.45
N VAL A 197 15.86 25.41 -1.88
CA VAL A 197 14.81 24.80 -1.04
C VAL A 197 13.72 24.25 -1.95
N SER A 198 13.87 23.00 -2.37
CA SER A 198 12.78 22.05 -2.70
C SER A 198 11.58 22.55 -3.53
N GLN A 199 11.74 23.63 -4.29
CA GLN A 199 10.88 24.07 -5.37
C GLN A 199 11.80 24.27 -6.56
N PRO A 200 11.83 23.35 -7.53
CA PRO A 200 12.38 23.68 -8.83
C PRO A 200 11.40 24.67 -9.48
N PHE A 201 11.42 25.94 -9.04
CA PHE A 201 10.97 27.05 -9.88
C PHE A 201 12.04 27.20 -10.95
N GLU A 202 11.97 26.34 -11.97
CA GLU A 202 12.68 26.58 -13.20
C GLU A 202 11.86 27.59 -14.00
N GLU A 203 12.46 28.74 -14.31
CA GLU A 203 11.97 29.77 -15.25
C GLU A 203 11.59 29.21 -16.64
N VAL A 204 11.88 27.93 -16.91
CA VAL A 204 11.51 27.21 -18.13
C VAL A 204 10.04 26.76 -18.10
N LEU A 205 9.44 26.67 -16.91
CA LEU A 205 8.12 26.09 -16.67
C LEU A 205 7.13 27.08 -16.05
N ASP A 206 7.28 28.39 -16.32
CA ASP A 206 6.37 29.42 -15.78
C ASP A 206 4.91 28.95 -15.82
N ASP A 207 4.31 28.76 -14.64
CA ASP A 207 2.99 28.14 -14.43
C ASP A 207 1.83 28.93 -15.11
N GLU A 208 2.12 30.11 -15.66
CA GLU A 208 1.18 30.98 -16.36
C GLU A 208 1.10 30.72 -17.89
N GLU A 209 2.10 30.08 -18.50
CA GLU A 209 2.05 29.71 -19.92
C GLU A 209 1.57 28.26 -20.09
N GLU A 210 0.42 28.05 -20.73
CA GLU A 210 -0.12 26.71 -21.05
C GLU A 210 0.82 25.84 -21.94
N ALA A 211 1.92 26.40 -22.45
CA ALA A 211 2.86 25.74 -23.36
C ALA A 211 4.33 25.95 -22.96
N VAL A 212 4.99 24.88 -22.48
CA VAL A 212 6.43 24.86 -22.15
C VAL A 212 7.31 25.16 -23.37
N ASP A 213 8.20 26.16 -23.27
CA ASP A 213 9.20 26.47 -24.31
C ASP A 213 10.23 25.33 -24.46
N GLN A 214 9.98 24.47 -25.45
CA GLN A 214 10.82 23.33 -25.78
C GLN A 214 12.24 23.74 -26.23
N GLY A 215 12.41 24.94 -26.78
CA GLY A 215 13.71 25.48 -27.17
C GLY A 215 14.60 25.77 -25.97
N LYS A 216 14.09 26.52 -24.99
CA LYS A 216 14.76 26.80 -23.71
C LYS A 216 15.04 25.52 -22.94
N LEU A 217 14.03 24.63 -22.85
CA LEU A 217 14.16 23.35 -22.14
C LEU A 217 15.29 22.48 -22.71
N ARG A 218 15.39 22.37 -24.04
CA ARG A 218 16.48 21.62 -24.70
C ARG A 218 17.85 22.23 -24.42
N ARG A 219 17.96 23.57 -24.39
CA ARG A 219 19.22 24.25 -24.03
C ARG A 219 19.61 23.94 -22.59
N ARG A 220 18.65 24.00 -21.65
CA ARG A 220 18.88 23.68 -20.24
C ARG A 220 19.30 22.23 -20.03
N LEU A 221 18.58 21.28 -20.64
CA LEU A 221 18.98 19.86 -20.64
C LEU A 221 20.39 19.65 -21.18
N THR A 222 20.76 20.38 -22.24
CA THR A 222 22.10 20.30 -22.83
C THR A 222 23.16 20.82 -21.85
N GLN A 223 22.90 21.93 -21.15
CA GLN A 223 23.79 22.48 -20.11
C GLN A 223 23.96 21.52 -18.92
N LEU A 224 22.86 20.93 -18.45
CA LEU A 224 22.86 20.00 -17.31
C LEU A 224 23.57 18.68 -17.60
N SER A 225 23.67 18.30 -18.87
CA SER A 225 24.33 17.07 -19.33
C SER A 225 25.64 17.32 -20.08
N GLY A 226 26.31 18.45 -19.82
CA GLY A 226 27.59 18.82 -20.44
C GLY A 226 28.63 17.68 -20.41
N ASN A 227 29.38 17.50 -21.51
CA ASN A 227 30.32 16.37 -21.68
C ASN A 227 29.69 14.97 -21.47
N TYR A 228 28.38 14.83 -21.68
CA TYR A 228 27.62 13.60 -21.43
C TYR A 228 27.71 13.13 -19.96
N LYS A 229 27.85 14.07 -19.04
CA LYS A 229 27.76 13.85 -17.59
C LYS A 229 26.62 14.67 -17.03
N VAL A 230 25.72 14.03 -16.29
CA VAL A 230 24.60 14.71 -15.63
C VAL A 230 25.10 15.34 -14.34
N LYS A 231 25.06 16.68 -14.25
CA LYS A 231 25.49 17.41 -13.04
C LYS A 231 24.46 17.34 -11.93
N ASN A 232 23.20 17.62 -12.25
CA ASN A 232 22.08 17.56 -11.32
C ASN A 232 21.06 16.52 -11.81
N SER A 233 21.11 15.31 -11.24
CA SER A 233 20.28 14.17 -11.67
C SER A 233 18.78 14.45 -11.46
N THR A 234 18.42 15.10 -10.35
CA THR A 234 17.02 15.41 -10.01
C THR A 234 16.41 16.41 -11.00
N GLU A 235 17.08 17.54 -11.21
CA GLU A 235 16.66 18.58 -12.16
C GLU A 235 16.61 18.04 -13.59
N PHE A 236 17.62 17.27 -14.00
CA PHE A 236 17.66 16.64 -15.31
C PHE A 236 16.47 15.68 -15.53
N LYS A 237 16.16 14.82 -14.54
CA LYS A 237 15.02 13.89 -14.61
C LYS A 237 13.69 14.63 -14.71
N PHE A 238 13.54 15.71 -13.93
CA PHE A 238 12.34 16.55 -13.92
C PHE A 238 12.13 17.22 -15.28
N LEU A 239 13.12 17.95 -15.79
CA LEU A 239 13.03 18.59 -17.12
C LEU A 239 12.81 17.59 -18.26
N LEU A 240 13.48 16.43 -18.22
CA LEU A 240 13.33 15.41 -19.27
C LEU A 240 11.89 14.88 -19.32
N ALA A 241 11.16 14.88 -18.21
CA ALA A 241 9.75 14.48 -18.18
C ALA A 241 8.86 15.42 -19.02
N TYR A 242 9.20 16.70 -19.14
CA TYR A 242 8.48 17.69 -19.95
C TYR A 242 9.02 17.87 -21.38
N ALA A 243 10.16 17.25 -21.68
CA ALA A 243 10.80 17.37 -22.99
C ALA A 243 10.05 16.61 -24.10
N THR A 244 9.69 17.31 -25.16
CA THR A 244 9.19 16.68 -26.39
C THR A 244 10.31 15.99 -27.17
N PRO A 245 10.06 14.83 -27.79
CA PRO A 245 11.10 14.13 -28.52
C PRO A 245 11.62 14.87 -29.76
N SER A 246 12.94 15.00 -29.89
CA SER A 246 13.60 15.65 -31.03
C SER A 246 14.92 14.97 -31.42
N SER A 247 15.25 15.00 -32.72
CA SER A 247 16.47 14.37 -33.27
C SER A 247 17.77 14.85 -32.61
N ARG A 248 17.89 16.15 -32.32
CA ARG A 248 19.06 16.74 -31.66
C ARG A 248 19.28 16.20 -30.25
N LEU A 249 18.20 15.99 -29.49
CA LEU A 249 18.29 15.49 -28.12
C LEU A 249 18.48 13.96 -28.09
N ASN A 250 17.91 13.23 -29.06
CA ASN A 250 18.02 11.77 -29.15
C ASN A 250 19.49 11.29 -29.12
N ASP A 251 20.36 11.88 -29.95
CA ASP A 251 21.77 11.47 -30.03
C ASP A 251 22.51 11.66 -28.70
N ARG A 252 22.18 12.73 -27.98
CA ARG A 252 22.72 13.03 -26.66
C ARG A 252 22.24 12.03 -25.61
N LEU A 253 20.94 11.74 -25.61
CA LEU A 253 20.33 10.81 -24.66
C LEU A 253 20.83 9.37 -24.84
N TRP A 254 21.07 8.93 -26.07
CA TRP A 254 21.68 7.61 -26.32
C TRP A 254 23.10 7.50 -25.74
N ARG A 255 23.94 8.53 -25.90
CA ARG A 255 25.28 8.56 -25.27
C ARG A 255 25.23 8.63 -23.74
N LEU A 256 24.20 9.27 -23.19
CA LEU A 256 23.97 9.28 -21.75
C LEU A 256 23.54 7.91 -21.24
N LEU A 257 22.68 7.21 -21.98
CA LEU A 257 22.21 5.87 -21.61
C LEU A 257 23.36 4.87 -21.46
N GLU A 258 24.36 4.94 -22.32
CA GLU A 258 25.55 4.07 -22.27
C GLU A 258 26.39 4.27 -21.00
N ASN A 259 26.39 5.48 -20.43
CA ASN A 259 27.27 5.86 -19.32
C ASN A 259 26.53 6.02 -17.98
N HIS A 260 25.19 6.06 -17.98
CA HIS A 260 24.35 6.34 -16.80
C HIS A 260 23.16 5.36 -16.72
N PRO A 261 23.37 4.12 -16.25
CA PRO A 261 22.30 3.13 -16.12
C PRO A 261 21.22 3.54 -15.10
N ASP A 262 21.55 4.42 -14.14
CA ASP A 262 20.66 4.95 -13.09
C ASP A 262 19.53 5.84 -13.62
N ILE A 263 19.72 6.46 -14.79
CA ILE A 263 18.72 7.31 -15.45
C ILE A 263 18.07 6.65 -16.68
N SER A 264 18.41 5.38 -16.94
CA SER A 264 17.96 4.63 -18.13
C SER A 264 16.44 4.63 -18.30
N GLY A 265 15.69 4.39 -17.22
CA GLY A 265 14.23 4.42 -17.25
C GLY A 265 13.65 5.77 -17.67
N ASN A 266 14.21 6.89 -17.19
CA ASN A 266 13.77 8.23 -17.55
C ASN A 266 14.06 8.54 -19.04
N ILE A 267 15.23 8.13 -19.51
CA ILE A 267 15.63 8.30 -20.92
C ILE A 267 14.73 7.48 -21.85
N LEU A 268 14.47 6.21 -21.52
CA LEU A 268 13.66 5.33 -22.35
C LEU A 268 12.18 5.76 -22.38
N ARG A 269 11.64 6.27 -21.26
CA ARG A 269 10.31 6.90 -21.24
C ARG A 269 10.20 8.11 -22.17
N TYR A 270 11.27 8.89 -22.32
CA TYR A 270 11.30 9.97 -23.32
C TYR A 270 11.13 9.41 -24.74
N PHE A 271 11.77 8.27 -25.06
CA PHE A 271 11.63 7.62 -26.37
C PHE A 271 10.26 6.95 -26.58
N GLN A 272 9.61 6.47 -25.51
CA GLN A 272 8.26 5.89 -25.58
C GLN A 272 7.18 6.88 -26.03
N ARG A 273 7.46 8.19 -26.02
CA ARG A 273 6.56 9.23 -26.53
C ARG A 273 6.53 9.33 -28.06
N TYR A 274 7.46 8.70 -28.78
CA TYR A 274 7.35 8.55 -30.22
C TYR A 274 6.22 7.57 -30.57
N ALA A 275 5.44 7.89 -31.60
CA ALA A 275 4.54 6.93 -32.25
C ALA A 275 5.34 5.91 -33.07
N GLU A 276 6.35 6.37 -33.81
CA GLU A 276 7.35 5.57 -34.50
C GLU A 276 8.73 6.18 -34.23
N LEU A 277 9.72 5.36 -33.89
CA LEU A 277 11.08 5.81 -33.63
C LEU A 277 11.77 6.20 -34.96
N PRO A 278 12.54 7.30 -34.99
CA PRO A 278 13.42 7.58 -36.12
C PRO A 278 14.40 6.43 -36.35
N ASP A 279 14.71 6.12 -37.62
CA ASP A 279 15.56 4.97 -38.00
C ASP A 279 16.83 4.85 -37.17
N LYS A 280 17.61 5.93 -37.10
CA LYS A 280 18.85 6.00 -36.32
C LYS A 280 18.65 5.71 -34.82
N ALA A 281 17.49 6.09 -34.26
CA ALA A 281 17.16 5.78 -32.87
C ALA A 281 16.73 4.32 -32.70
N GLY A 282 16.01 3.76 -33.67
CA GLY A 282 15.68 2.33 -33.71
C GLY A 282 16.92 1.45 -33.82
N ASP A 283 17.88 1.79 -34.67
CA ASP A 283 19.13 1.04 -34.83
C ASP A 283 19.94 1.07 -33.53
N LYS A 284 20.03 2.24 -32.88
CA LYS A 284 20.69 2.37 -31.57
C LYS A 284 20.01 1.55 -30.48
N LEU A 285 18.66 1.46 -30.49
CA LEU A 285 17.92 0.62 -29.56
C LEU A 285 18.29 -0.85 -29.75
N VAL A 286 18.29 -1.34 -31.00
CA VAL A 286 18.68 -2.71 -31.32
C VAL A 286 20.11 -2.98 -30.88
N SER A 287 21.05 -2.08 -31.20
CA SER A 287 22.44 -2.21 -30.73
C SER A 287 22.54 -2.24 -29.20
N ALA A 288 21.77 -1.41 -28.49
CA ALA A 288 21.77 -1.38 -27.02
C ALA A 288 21.28 -2.69 -26.38
N LEU A 289 20.38 -3.45 -27.04
CA LEU A 289 19.98 -4.79 -26.59
C LEU A 289 21.12 -5.81 -26.70
N GLU A 290 22.04 -5.63 -27.66
CA GLU A 290 23.14 -6.54 -27.91
C GLU A 290 24.34 -6.33 -26.98
N VAL A 291 24.49 -5.13 -26.40
CA VAL A 291 25.58 -4.76 -25.48
C VAL A 291 25.59 -5.65 -24.22
N ARG A 292 26.80 -5.97 -23.72
CA ARG A 292 27.05 -6.72 -22.48
C ARG A 292 27.90 -5.87 -21.51
N PRO A 293 27.70 -5.93 -20.18
CA PRO A 293 26.76 -6.78 -19.43
C PRO A 293 25.31 -6.27 -19.42
N ARG A 294 24.36 -7.17 -19.14
CA ARG A 294 22.91 -6.99 -19.30
C ARG A 294 22.21 -6.76 -17.96
N TYR A 295 21.76 -5.54 -17.67
CA TYR A 295 20.82 -5.33 -16.56
C TYR A 295 19.41 -5.78 -16.98
N PRO A 296 18.77 -6.74 -16.29
CA PRO A 296 17.43 -7.24 -16.66
C PRO A 296 16.37 -6.13 -16.76
N SER A 297 16.43 -5.14 -15.86
CA SER A 297 15.53 -3.98 -15.84
C SER A 297 15.68 -3.09 -17.08
N VAL A 298 16.93 -2.85 -17.52
CA VAL A 298 17.22 -2.04 -18.72
C VAL A 298 16.73 -2.76 -19.98
N ILE A 299 16.92 -4.08 -20.08
CA ILE A 299 16.38 -4.87 -21.20
C ILE A 299 14.86 -4.78 -21.23
N ALA A 300 14.20 -4.95 -20.08
CA ALA A 300 12.74 -4.86 -20.01
C ALA A 300 12.24 -3.51 -20.53
N GLU A 301 12.90 -2.42 -20.14
CA GLU A 301 12.52 -1.07 -20.57
C GLU A 301 12.84 -0.82 -22.05
N LEU A 302 13.94 -1.36 -22.58
CA LEU A 302 14.26 -1.31 -24.02
C LEU A 302 13.20 -2.05 -24.84
N LEU A 303 12.77 -3.24 -24.41
CA LEU A 303 11.71 -4.00 -25.07
C LEU A 303 10.36 -3.26 -25.03
N ARG A 304 10.00 -2.64 -23.90
CA ARG A 304 8.81 -1.77 -23.80
C ARG A 304 8.90 -0.56 -24.74
N THR A 305 10.10 -0.02 -24.93
CA THR A 305 10.34 1.11 -25.84
C THR A 305 10.30 0.70 -27.30
N ALA A 306 10.73 -0.52 -27.64
CA ALA A 306 10.65 -1.07 -28.98
C ALA A 306 9.20 -1.37 -29.42
N GLU A 307 8.33 -1.70 -28.47
CA GLU A 307 6.99 -2.23 -28.73
C GLU A 307 6.15 -1.27 -29.58
N GLY A 308 5.81 -1.70 -30.80
CA GLY A 308 4.97 -0.95 -31.75
C GLY A 308 5.62 0.30 -32.36
N ARG A 309 6.93 0.51 -32.18
CA ARG A 309 7.64 1.75 -32.59
C ARG A 309 8.81 1.55 -33.54
N LEU A 310 9.11 0.32 -33.94
CA LEU A 310 10.25 -0.03 -34.79
C LEU A 310 9.82 -0.41 -36.21
N ARG A 311 10.73 -0.23 -37.18
CA ARG A 311 10.55 -0.74 -38.54
C ARG A 311 10.68 -2.26 -38.62
N ALA A 312 10.20 -2.85 -39.72
CA ALA A 312 10.15 -4.30 -39.91
C ALA A 312 11.51 -5.02 -39.72
N ASN A 313 12.58 -4.45 -40.27
CA ASN A 313 13.95 -4.97 -40.11
C ASN A 313 14.43 -4.93 -38.65
N GLN A 314 14.18 -3.81 -37.96
CA GLN A 314 14.54 -3.61 -36.56
C GLN A 314 13.72 -4.53 -35.65
N MET A 315 12.42 -4.70 -35.93
CA MET A 315 11.57 -5.65 -35.21
C MET A 315 12.10 -7.08 -35.34
N ALA A 316 12.53 -7.50 -36.53
CA ALA A 316 13.11 -8.83 -36.74
C ALA A 316 14.40 -9.05 -35.93
N ALA A 317 15.23 -8.01 -35.78
CA ALA A 317 16.42 -8.07 -34.93
C ALA A 317 16.05 -8.24 -33.43
N VAL A 318 15.01 -7.54 -32.96
CA VAL A 318 14.50 -7.71 -31.60
C VAL A 318 13.87 -9.10 -31.40
N ASP A 319 13.15 -9.63 -32.39
CA ASP A 319 12.60 -10.99 -32.35
C ASP A 319 13.71 -12.03 -32.17
N HIS A 320 14.81 -11.91 -32.92
CA HIS A 320 15.98 -12.77 -32.77
C HIS A 320 16.61 -12.65 -31.38
N PHE A 321 16.74 -11.43 -30.86
CA PHE A 321 17.22 -11.19 -29.49
C PHE A 321 16.33 -11.88 -28.44
N VAL A 322 15.00 -11.73 -28.55
CA VAL A 322 14.03 -12.31 -27.63
C VAL A 322 14.06 -13.85 -27.68
N LEU A 323 14.19 -14.45 -28.86
CA LEU A 323 14.34 -15.91 -28.99
C LEU A 323 15.58 -16.42 -28.26
N LYS A 324 16.71 -15.72 -28.36
CA LYS A 324 17.93 -16.05 -27.62
C LYS A 324 17.72 -15.95 -26.11
N CYS A 325 17.01 -14.92 -25.65
CA CYS A 325 16.64 -14.71 -24.26
C CYS A 325 15.70 -15.80 -23.71
N LEU A 326 14.80 -16.34 -24.53
CA LEU A 326 13.87 -17.41 -24.12
C LEU A 326 14.49 -18.81 -24.07
N ALA A 327 15.64 -18.98 -24.74
CA ALA A 327 16.46 -20.18 -24.70
C ALA A 327 17.51 -20.14 -23.58
N ASP A 328 17.80 -18.95 -23.06
CA ASP A 328 18.80 -18.70 -22.02
C ASP A 328 18.12 -18.42 -20.67
N ASP A 329 18.06 -19.46 -19.83
CA ASP A 329 17.45 -19.38 -18.49
C ASP A 329 18.38 -18.69 -17.44
N SER A 330 19.54 -18.15 -17.84
CA SER A 330 20.50 -17.52 -16.92
C SER A 330 20.05 -16.17 -16.37
N LEU A 331 19.28 -15.39 -17.15
CA LEU A 331 18.80 -14.07 -16.75
C LEU A 331 17.45 -14.19 -16.04
N GLN A 332 17.44 -13.81 -14.75
CA GLN A 332 16.23 -13.80 -13.93
C GLN A 332 15.82 -12.38 -13.55
N GLY A 333 14.53 -12.21 -13.25
CA GLY A 333 13.93 -10.92 -12.90
C GLY A 333 12.53 -10.79 -13.49
N ALA A 334 11.56 -10.40 -12.65
CA ALA A 334 10.16 -10.38 -13.06
C ALA A 334 9.89 -9.41 -14.22
N ASP A 335 10.55 -8.24 -14.27
CA ASP A 335 10.41 -7.24 -15.36
C ASP A 335 10.93 -7.76 -16.69
N TYR A 336 12.11 -8.36 -16.66
CA TYR A 336 12.72 -8.97 -17.83
C TYR A 336 11.87 -10.12 -18.37
N LEU A 337 11.42 -11.03 -17.50
CA LEU A 337 10.58 -12.16 -17.90
C LEU A 337 9.23 -11.69 -18.45
N ALA A 338 8.60 -10.70 -17.81
CA ALA A 338 7.34 -10.11 -18.27
C ALA A 338 7.50 -9.48 -19.66
N ALA A 339 8.50 -8.62 -19.85
CA ALA A 339 8.72 -7.91 -21.12
C ALA A 339 9.08 -8.88 -22.26
N THR A 340 9.97 -9.83 -22.00
CA THR A 340 10.40 -10.84 -22.99
C THR A 340 9.23 -11.74 -23.39
N MET A 341 8.47 -12.25 -22.42
CA MET A 341 7.30 -13.09 -22.70
C MET A 341 6.20 -12.31 -23.42
N LYS A 342 5.93 -11.06 -23.01
CA LYS A 342 4.95 -10.18 -23.65
C LYS A 342 5.29 -9.93 -25.11
N TRP A 343 6.55 -9.63 -25.41
CA TRP A 343 7.04 -9.48 -26.78
C TRP A 343 6.81 -10.76 -27.58
N ALA A 344 7.25 -11.89 -27.03
CA ALA A 344 7.17 -13.19 -27.68
C ALA A 344 5.73 -13.65 -27.97
N VAL A 345 4.79 -13.37 -27.07
CA VAL A 345 3.37 -13.67 -27.26
C VAL A 345 2.77 -12.80 -28.35
N ARG A 346 3.05 -11.49 -28.37
CA ARG A 346 2.50 -10.57 -29.39
C ARG A 346 3.06 -10.80 -30.79
N ARG A 347 4.30 -11.28 -30.88
CA ARG A 347 5.02 -11.54 -32.14
C ARG A 347 4.93 -13.00 -32.59
N ASP A 348 4.13 -13.84 -31.91
CA ASP A 348 3.95 -15.28 -32.18
C ASP A 348 5.27 -16.07 -32.24
N LEU A 349 6.24 -15.72 -31.37
CA LEU A 349 7.57 -16.34 -31.32
C LEU A 349 7.63 -17.63 -30.49
N ILE A 350 6.60 -17.91 -29.70
CA ILE A 350 6.49 -19.11 -28.85
C ILE A 350 5.29 -19.91 -29.30
N ALA A 351 5.47 -21.22 -29.47
CA ALA A 351 4.34 -22.10 -29.80
C ALA A 351 3.24 -22.01 -28.72
N ARG A 352 2.02 -21.75 -29.19
CA ARG A 352 0.82 -21.45 -28.38
C ARG A 352 0.58 -22.40 -27.22
N ARG A 353 0.90 -23.69 -27.40
CA ARG A 353 0.79 -24.74 -26.36
C ARG A 353 1.67 -24.50 -25.12
N PHE A 354 2.77 -23.77 -25.25
CA PHE A 354 3.70 -23.52 -24.13
C PHE A 354 3.36 -22.25 -23.34
N ILE A 355 2.48 -21.38 -23.85
CA ILE A 355 2.16 -20.09 -23.21
C ILE A 355 1.59 -20.31 -21.81
N SER A 356 0.58 -21.18 -21.66
CA SER A 356 -0.05 -21.47 -20.36
C SER A 356 0.98 -21.97 -19.32
N ALA A 357 1.83 -22.93 -19.72
CA ALA A 357 2.86 -23.47 -18.84
C ALA A 357 3.91 -22.42 -18.43
N ARG A 358 4.28 -21.50 -19.33
CA ARG A 358 5.24 -20.42 -19.02
C ARG A 358 4.61 -19.35 -18.12
N VAL A 359 3.35 -18.97 -18.31
CA VAL A 359 2.66 -18.01 -17.43
C VAL A 359 2.60 -18.54 -15.99
N LYS A 360 2.30 -19.84 -15.80
CA LYS A 360 2.27 -20.48 -14.47
C LYS A 360 3.63 -20.50 -13.76
N LYS A 361 4.73 -20.51 -14.51
CA LYS A 361 6.10 -20.51 -13.95
C LYS A 361 6.61 -19.13 -13.53
N LEU A 362 5.88 -18.05 -13.85
CA LEU A 362 6.34 -16.71 -13.50
C LEU A 362 6.24 -16.46 -11.99
N PRO A 363 7.31 -15.96 -11.35
CA PRO A 363 7.36 -15.80 -9.90
C PRO A 363 6.47 -14.66 -9.39
N ALA A 364 6.27 -13.62 -10.19
CA ALA A 364 5.53 -12.43 -9.79
C ALA A 364 4.10 -12.43 -10.37
N TRP A 365 3.11 -12.16 -9.53
CA TRP A 365 1.70 -12.07 -9.92
C TRP A 365 1.46 -11.00 -11.00
N TRP A 366 2.14 -9.86 -10.92
CA TRP A 366 1.94 -8.77 -11.87
C TRP A 366 2.50 -9.11 -13.26
N ALA A 367 3.57 -9.92 -13.33
CA ALA A 367 4.12 -10.40 -14.60
C ALA A 367 3.14 -11.34 -15.30
N GLN A 368 2.44 -12.19 -14.53
CA GLN A 368 1.35 -13.01 -15.05
C GLN A 368 0.23 -12.11 -15.61
N GLY A 369 -0.20 -11.10 -14.85
CA GLY A 369 -1.21 -10.14 -15.29
C GLY A 369 -0.84 -9.41 -16.57
N GLU A 370 0.42 -8.96 -16.72
CA GLU A 370 0.90 -8.26 -17.92
C GLU A 370 0.83 -9.15 -19.17
N ILE A 371 1.19 -10.43 -19.06
CA ILE A 371 1.10 -11.38 -20.19
C ILE A 371 -0.35 -11.74 -20.48
N LEU A 372 -1.18 -11.96 -19.45
CA LEU A 372 -2.61 -12.23 -19.64
C LEU A 372 -3.29 -11.07 -20.38
N ALA A 373 -2.90 -9.83 -20.10
CA ALA A 373 -3.38 -8.64 -20.81
C ALA A 373 -2.82 -8.49 -22.24
N ALA A 374 -1.76 -9.23 -22.58
CA ALA A 374 -1.15 -9.23 -23.91
C ALA A 374 -1.72 -10.30 -24.85
N ILE A 375 -2.45 -11.30 -24.34
CA ILE A 375 -3.06 -12.37 -25.15
C ILE A 375 -4.16 -11.78 -26.04
N GLY A 376 -3.94 -11.71 -27.35
CA GLY A 376 -4.98 -11.35 -28.32
C GLY A 376 -5.47 -12.54 -29.14
N LYS A 377 -6.50 -12.33 -29.96
CA LYS A 377 -6.96 -13.32 -30.97
C LYS A 377 -5.87 -13.78 -31.94
N SER A 378 -4.89 -12.92 -32.22
CA SER A 378 -3.76 -13.24 -33.09
C SER A 378 -2.73 -14.17 -32.43
N CYS A 379 -2.63 -14.13 -31.11
CA CYS A 379 -1.54 -14.77 -30.35
C CYS A 379 -1.83 -16.24 -30.02
N MET A 380 -3.10 -16.64 -29.98
CA MET A 380 -3.53 -17.98 -29.58
C MET A 380 -4.76 -18.40 -30.39
N SER A 381 -5.04 -19.72 -30.50
CA SER A 381 -6.35 -20.14 -31.01
C SER A 381 -7.45 -19.69 -30.03
N GLU A 382 -8.64 -19.41 -30.54
CA GLU A 382 -9.77 -18.96 -29.71
C GLU A 382 -10.07 -19.92 -28.56
N GLN A 383 -10.00 -21.23 -28.82
CA GLN A 383 -10.17 -22.27 -27.80
C GLN A 383 -9.11 -22.19 -26.70
N ALA A 384 -7.83 -22.01 -27.07
CA ALA A 384 -6.74 -21.95 -26.10
C ALA A 384 -6.77 -20.65 -25.28
N ALA A 385 -7.10 -19.52 -25.90
CA ALA A 385 -7.31 -18.25 -25.20
C ALA A 385 -8.50 -18.32 -24.24
N THR A 386 -9.60 -18.94 -24.68
CA THR A 386 -10.80 -19.17 -23.86
C THR A 386 -10.44 -20.01 -22.63
N ALA A 387 -9.76 -21.15 -22.83
CA ALA A 387 -9.36 -22.02 -21.73
C ALA A 387 -8.46 -21.31 -20.71
N LEU A 388 -7.41 -20.63 -21.19
CA LEU A 388 -6.43 -19.95 -20.34
C LEU A 388 -7.07 -18.80 -19.55
N LEU A 389 -7.77 -17.87 -20.21
CA LEU A 389 -8.32 -16.70 -19.53
C LEU A 389 -9.45 -17.08 -18.56
N ASN A 390 -10.28 -18.09 -18.89
CA ASN A 390 -11.32 -18.57 -17.98
C ASN A 390 -10.74 -19.32 -16.76
N GLU A 391 -9.62 -20.02 -16.90
CA GLU A 391 -8.89 -20.57 -15.75
C GLU A 391 -8.45 -19.45 -14.80
N TYR A 392 -7.86 -18.37 -15.35
CA TYR A 392 -7.38 -17.24 -14.55
C TYR A 392 -8.47 -16.34 -13.98
N LEU A 393 -9.74 -16.47 -14.39
CA LEU A 393 -10.87 -15.86 -13.68
C LEU A 393 -11.01 -16.39 -12.24
N GLN A 394 -10.47 -17.57 -11.94
CA GLN A 394 -10.48 -18.20 -10.62
C GLN A 394 -9.18 -17.94 -9.83
N ALA A 395 -8.29 -17.09 -10.33
CA ALA A 395 -7.00 -16.83 -9.69
C ALA A 395 -7.17 -16.26 -8.26
N SER A 396 -6.31 -16.71 -7.34
CA SER A 396 -6.30 -16.26 -5.95
C SER A 396 -5.97 -14.78 -5.83
N VAL A 397 -5.09 -14.27 -6.69
CA VAL A 397 -4.71 -12.85 -6.76
C VAL A 397 -5.73 -12.08 -7.59
N SER A 398 -6.33 -11.05 -6.98
CA SER A 398 -7.38 -10.22 -7.59
C SER A 398 -6.93 -9.57 -8.90
N ASP A 399 -5.72 -9.00 -8.95
CA ASP A 399 -5.25 -8.25 -10.12
C ASP A 399 -5.01 -9.14 -11.33
N VAL A 400 -4.56 -10.38 -11.12
CA VAL A 400 -4.40 -11.38 -12.19
C VAL A 400 -5.76 -11.78 -12.76
N ALA A 401 -6.75 -12.02 -11.90
CA ALA A 401 -8.11 -12.32 -12.32
C ALA A 401 -8.78 -11.15 -13.05
N VAL A 402 -8.51 -9.92 -12.60
CA VAL A 402 -8.98 -8.69 -13.27
C VAL A 402 -8.32 -8.54 -14.66
N ALA A 403 -7.02 -8.78 -14.79
CA ALA A 403 -6.33 -8.75 -16.08
C ALA A 403 -6.96 -9.75 -17.07
N ALA A 404 -7.27 -10.97 -16.61
CA ALA A 404 -7.99 -11.95 -17.42
C ALA A 404 -9.40 -11.47 -17.82
N ALA A 405 -10.18 -10.94 -16.89
CA ALA A 405 -11.53 -10.43 -17.16
C ALA A 405 -11.56 -9.25 -18.14
N VAL A 406 -10.66 -8.28 -17.97
CA VAL A 406 -10.52 -7.14 -18.88
C VAL A 406 -10.17 -7.64 -20.27
N ASN A 407 -9.27 -8.62 -20.38
CA ASN A 407 -8.86 -9.13 -21.67
C ASN A 407 -9.95 -9.97 -22.35
N ILE A 408 -10.71 -10.78 -21.59
CA ILE A 408 -11.91 -11.46 -22.10
C ILE A 408 -12.89 -10.45 -22.71
N ALA A 409 -13.12 -9.32 -22.03
CA ALA A 409 -14.01 -8.28 -22.53
C ALA A 409 -13.46 -7.59 -23.78
N LYS A 410 -12.17 -7.25 -23.79
CA LYS A 410 -11.50 -6.59 -24.92
C LYS A 410 -11.51 -7.46 -26.18
N GLU A 411 -11.15 -8.72 -26.04
CA GLU A 411 -11.05 -9.67 -27.16
C GLU A 411 -12.39 -10.36 -27.47
N LYS A 412 -13.48 -10.04 -26.76
CA LYS A 412 -14.81 -10.66 -26.93
C LYS A 412 -14.77 -12.19 -26.85
N ILE A 413 -14.05 -12.71 -25.86
CA ILE A 413 -13.90 -14.15 -25.62
C ILE A 413 -15.10 -14.66 -24.80
N ALA A 414 -15.52 -15.90 -25.04
CA ALA A 414 -16.63 -16.49 -24.31
C ALA A 414 -16.28 -16.75 -22.83
N VAL A 415 -17.20 -16.42 -21.93
CA VAL A 415 -17.10 -16.74 -20.50
C VAL A 415 -17.65 -18.15 -20.27
N THR A 416 -16.78 -19.10 -19.95
CA THR A 416 -17.13 -20.49 -19.65
C THR A 416 -16.99 -20.83 -18.15
N ALA A 417 -16.26 -20.01 -17.40
CA ALA A 417 -16.13 -20.17 -15.95
C ALA A 417 -17.49 -20.02 -15.25
N LYS A 418 -17.77 -20.88 -14.27
CA LYS A 418 -19.03 -20.80 -13.50
C LYS A 418 -18.98 -19.61 -12.56
N ALA A 419 -20.09 -18.86 -12.49
CA ALA A 419 -20.21 -17.68 -11.65
C ALA A 419 -19.74 -17.87 -10.19
N PRO A 420 -20.05 -18.96 -9.47
CA PRO A 420 -19.59 -19.15 -8.09
C PRO A 420 -18.07 -19.36 -7.93
N GLU A 421 -17.39 -19.82 -8.97
CA GLU A 421 -15.96 -20.14 -8.98
C GLU A 421 -15.11 -18.92 -9.37
N MET A 422 -15.71 -17.89 -9.96
CA MET A 422 -15.02 -16.68 -10.38
C MET A 422 -14.61 -15.80 -9.20
N GLN A 423 -13.42 -15.22 -9.30
CA GLN A 423 -12.94 -14.19 -8.39
C GLN A 423 -13.85 -12.95 -8.46
N ARG A 424 -14.20 -12.38 -7.30
CA ARG A 424 -15.22 -11.32 -7.22
C ARG A 424 -14.88 -10.08 -8.05
N SER A 425 -13.63 -9.62 -8.00
CA SER A 425 -13.19 -8.43 -8.74
C SER A 425 -13.30 -8.64 -10.25
N ALA A 426 -12.91 -9.82 -10.74
CA ALA A 426 -13.05 -10.23 -12.13
C ALA A 426 -14.52 -10.28 -12.56
N ALA A 427 -15.38 -10.87 -11.72
CA ALA A 427 -16.82 -10.89 -11.96
C ALA A 427 -17.43 -9.49 -12.05
N CYS A 428 -17.04 -8.57 -11.16
CA CYS A 428 -17.50 -7.18 -11.23
C CYS A 428 -17.11 -6.51 -12.57
N VAL A 429 -15.91 -6.79 -13.08
CA VAL A 429 -15.49 -6.31 -14.42
C VAL A 429 -16.40 -6.89 -15.50
N LEU A 430 -16.62 -8.21 -15.51
CA LEU A 430 -17.48 -8.86 -16.51
C LEU A 430 -18.94 -8.39 -16.44
N GLU A 431 -19.46 -8.08 -15.24
CA GLU A 431 -20.79 -7.48 -15.05
C GLU A 431 -20.87 -6.07 -15.64
N CYS A 432 -19.82 -5.26 -15.51
CA CYS A 432 -19.77 -3.92 -16.13
C CYS A 432 -19.80 -4.00 -17.67
N PHE A 433 -19.18 -5.02 -18.25
CA PHE A 433 -19.23 -5.29 -19.70
C PHE A 433 -20.48 -6.06 -20.16
N ASN A 434 -21.44 -6.34 -19.26
CA ASN A 434 -22.65 -7.14 -19.53
C ASN A 434 -22.37 -8.55 -20.09
N LEU A 435 -21.19 -9.13 -19.79
CA LEU A 435 -20.83 -10.48 -20.21
C LEU A 435 -21.41 -11.55 -19.28
N ILE A 436 -21.77 -11.16 -18.04
CA ILE A 436 -22.51 -11.97 -17.08
C ILE A 436 -23.63 -11.14 -16.44
N ARG A 437 -24.67 -11.80 -15.92
CA ARG A 437 -25.76 -11.10 -15.22
C ARG A 437 -25.25 -10.42 -13.94
N ARG A 438 -25.73 -9.21 -13.65
CA ARG A 438 -25.43 -8.53 -12.38
C ARG A 438 -25.83 -9.39 -11.19
N GLY A 439 -24.90 -9.62 -10.28
CA GLY A 439 -25.09 -10.50 -9.13
C GLY A 439 -25.19 -11.98 -9.48
N ALA A 440 -24.70 -12.39 -10.67
CA ALA A 440 -24.55 -13.81 -11.03
C ALA A 440 -23.64 -14.53 -10.04
N VAL A 441 -22.59 -13.84 -9.55
CA VAL A 441 -21.72 -14.34 -8.49
C VAL A 441 -22.33 -14.03 -7.13
N ARG A 442 -23.16 -14.95 -6.62
CA ARG A 442 -23.71 -14.85 -5.26
C ARG A 442 -22.78 -15.48 -4.24
N PHE A 443 -21.83 -14.69 -3.75
CA PHE A 443 -20.94 -15.10 -2.66
C PHE A 443 -21.71 -15.17 -1.32
N CYS A 444 -21.48 -16.21 -0.51
CA CYS A 444 -22.02 -16.27 0.84
C CYS A 444 -21.13 -15.46 1.80
N GLY A 445 -21.58 -14.28 2.26
CA GLY A 445 -20.75 -13.41 3.12
C GLY A 445 -20.39 -14.07 4.45
N ILE A 446 -21.27 -14.90 4.99
CA ILE A 446 -21.01 -15.75 6.18
C ILE A 446 -19.85 -16.72 5.94
N ARG A 447 -19.82 -17.41 4.78
CA ARG A 447 -18.69 -18.28 4.38
C ARG A 447 -17.38 -17.48 4.33
N ARG A 448 -17.40 -16.28 3.73
CA ARG A 448 -16.22 -15.38 3.65
C ARG A 448 -15.71 -14.99 5.02
N PHE A 449 -16.64 -14.72 5.92
CA PHE A 449 -16.34 -14.32 7.28
C PHE A 449 -15.55 -15.43 7.98
N PHE A 450 -16.04 -16.67 7.92
CA PHE A 450 -15.33 -17.80 8.53
C PHE A 450 -14.02 -18.14 7.83
N GLU A 451 -13.97 -18.16 6.49
CA GLU A 451 -12.73 -18.38 5.74
C GLU A 451 -11.65 -17.37 6.13
N ARG A 452 -12.02 -16.09 6.26
CA ARG A 452 -11.06 -15.04 6.65
C ARG A 452 -10.72 -15.07 8.13
N LEU A 453 -11.66 -15.44 8.99
CA LEU A 453 -11.42 -15.57 10.43
C LEU A 453 -10.55 -16.79 10.75
N LEU A 454 -10.66 -17.86 9.97
CA LEU A 454 -9.95 -19.13 10.15
C LEU A 454 -8.75 -19.27 9.21
N ASP A 455 -8.13 -18.15 8.84
CA ASP A 455 -6.84 -18.09 8.14
C ASP A 455 -6.82 -18.89 6.81
N GLY A 456 -7.95 -18.90 6.09
CA GLY A 456 -8.11 -19.55 4.78
C GLY A 456 -8.78 -20.93 4.83
N GLU A 457 -9.05 -21.49 6.02
CA GLU A 457 -9.80 -22.74 6.14
C GLU A 457 -11.25 -22.57 5.66
N SER A 458 -11.68 -23.39 4.70
CA SER A 458 -13.06 -23.37 4.19
C SER A 458 -13.81 -24.64 4.59
N TYR A 459 -15.07 -24.47 4.98
CA TYR A 459 -15.98 -25.55 5.36
C TYR A 459 -17.26 -25.44 4.52
N GLU A 460 -17.70 -26.54 3.92
CA GLU A 460 -18.91 -26.58 3.10
C GLU A 460 -20.17 -26.62 3.99
N ILE A 461 -20.81 -25.45 4.13
CA ILE A 461 -22.05 -25.29 4.90
C ILE A 461 -23.01 -24.42 4.07
N ASP A 462 -24.24 -24.89 3.85
CA ASP A 462 -25.29 -24.07 3.25
C ASP A 462 -25.92 -23.12 4.29
N TRP A 463 -25.22 -22.02 4.55
CA TRP A 463 -25.68 -20.98 5.46
C TRP A 463 -27.02 -20.35 5.05
N LYS A 464 -27.39 -20.39 3.76
CA LYS A 464 -28.70 -19.88 3.31
C LYS A 464 -29.81 -20.82 3.76
N LYS A 465 -29.60 -22.13 3.68
CA LYS A 465 -30.56 -23.13 4.18
C LYS A 465 -30.66 -23.13 5.70
N ILE A 466 -29.54 -22.98 6.42
CA ILE A 466 -29.55 -22.84 7.89
C ILE A 466 -30.40 -21.64 8.33
N PHE A 467 -30.12 -20.44 7.81
CA PHE A 467 -30.76 -19.22 8.31
C PHE A 467 -32.08 -18.85 7.60
N GLY A 468 -32.38 -19.46 6.45
CA GLY A 468 -33.60 -19.24 5.68
C GLY A 468 -33.91 -17.75 5.47
N ARG A 469 -35.12 -17.31 5.85
CA ARG A 469 -35.56 -15.90 5.74
C ARG A 469 -34.68 -14.91 6.51
N LYS A 470 -34.00 -15.36 7.58
CA LYS A 470 -33.11 -14.50 8.39
C LYS A 470 -31.71 -14.35 7.78
N TYR A 471 -31.36 -15.10 6.73
CA TYR A 471 -30.02 -15.11 6.14
C TYR A 471 -29.47 -13.70 5.85
N ARG A 472 -30.24 -12.82 5.20
CA ARG A 472 -29.77 -11.45 4.87
C ARG A 472 -29.38 -10.64 6.10
N ARG A 473 -30.07 -10.82 7.23
CA ARG A 473 -29.76 -10.14 8.49
C ARG A 473 -28.50 -10.70 9.12
N VAL A 474 -28.34 -12.03 9.11
CA VAL A 474 -27.15 -12.70 9.64
C VAL A 474 -25.92 -12.45 8.76
N ASP A 475 -26.09 -12.36 7.45
CA ASP A 475 -25.03 -12.01 6.52
C ASP A 475 -24.47 -10.61 6.81
N ARG A 476 -25.34 -9.61 7.01
CA ARG A 476 -24.92 -8.28 7.49
C ARG A 476 -24.19 -8.37 8.83
N GLN A 477 -24.68 -9.19 9.76
CA GLN A 477 -24.01 -9.41 11.04
C GLN A 477 -22.60 -9.99 10.87
N SER A 478 -22.42 -10.96 9.98
CA SER A 478 -21.08 -11.53 9.69
C SER A 478 -20.11 -10.52 9.08
N VAL A 479 -20.61 -9.53 8.32
CA VAL A 479 -19.78 -8.43 7.81
C VAL A 479 -19.26 -7.57 8.95
N TRP A 480 -20.09 -7.26 9.95
CA TRP A 480 -19.66 -6.57 11.17
C TRP A 480 -18.66 -7.40 11.97
N CYS A 481 -18.95 -8.68 12.20
CA CYS A 481 -18.00 -9.60 12.86
C CYS A 481 -16.66 -9.61 12.11
N ARG A 482 -16.66 -9.65 10.78
CA ARG A 482 -15.41 -9.62 10.00
C ARG A 482 -14.63 -8.32 10.18
N ALA A 483 -15.30 -7.18 10.15
CA ALA A 483 -14.66 -5.88 10.33
C ALA A 483 -14.04 -5.77 11.73
N PHE A 484 -14.81 -6.07 12.77
CA PHE A 484 -14.34 -5.97 14.15
C PHE A 484 -13.24 -6.96 14.51
N ALA A 485 -13.21 -8.15 13.89
CA ALA A 485 -12.13 -9.12 14.10
C ALA A 485 -10.74 -8.56 13.78
N GLN A 486 -10.65 -7.51 12.95
CA GLN A 486 -9.40 -6.86 12.55
C GLN A 486 -9.10 -5.58 13.33
N THR A 487 -10.14 -4.92 13.86
CA THR A 487 -10.01 -3.56 14.40
C THR A 487 -10.28 -3.46 15.90
N ASP A 488 -11.28 -4.17 16.41
CA ASP A 488 -11.71 -4.08 17.81
C ASP A 488 -12.34 -5.39 18.29
N ILE A 489 -11.57 -6.15 19.08
CA ILE A 489 -12.03 -7.42 19.65
C ILE A 489 -13.15 -7.23 20.68
N THR A 490 -13.24 -6.07 21.32
CA THR A 490 -14.32 -5.76 22.25
C THR A 490 -15.65 -5.70 21.49
N ALA A 491 -15.70 -4.95 20.38
CA ALA A 491 -16.86 -4.93 19.49
C ALA A 491 -17.11 -6.29 18.83
N TRP A 492 -16.04 -7.01 18.47
CA TRP A 492 -16.14 -8.34 17.86
C TRP A 492 -16.87 -9.35 18.75
N VAL A 493 -16.52 -9.44 20.03
CA VAL A 493 -17.18 -10.38 20.96
C VAL A 493 -18.67 -10.10 21.07
N ASN A 494 -19.07 -8.83 21.15
CA ASN A 494 -20.49 -8.45 21.17
C ASN A 494 -21.19 -8.80 19.85
N ALA A 495 -20.55 -8.53 18.71
CA ALA A 495 -21.10 -8.86 17.40
C ALA A 495 -21.22 -10.39 17.19
N MET A 496 -20.25 -11.16 17.68
CA MET A 496 -20.23 -12.61 17.60
C MET A 496 -21.28 -13.24 18.52
N ASP A 497 -21.55 -12.66 19.70
CA ASP A 497 -22.65 -13.10 20.58
C ASP A 497 -24.02 -12.98 19.89
N VAL A 498 -24.24 -11.87 19.16
CA VAL A 498 -25.45 -11.68 18.34
C VAL A 498 -25.52 -12.69 17.19
N PHE A 499 -24.38 -13.02 16.55
CA PHE A 499 -24.35 -14.07 15.52
C PHE A 499 -24.72 -15.44 16.12
N ASN A 500 -24.17 -15.76 17.30
CA ASN A 500 -24.44 -17.00 18.02
C ASN A 500 -25.91 -17.12 18.44
N ASP A 501 -26.55 -16.02 18.85
CA ASP A 501 -27.99 -15.97 19.14
C ASP A 501 -28.84 -16.35 17.91
N PHE A 502 -28.50 -15.84 16.72
CA PHE A 502 -29.15 -16.26 15.48
C PHE A 502 -28.86 -17.72 15.12
N LEU A 503 -27.65 -18.20 15.39
CA LEU A 503 -27.27 -19.60 15.15
C LEU A 503 -28.11 -20.55 16.02
N LEU A 504 -28.28 -20.24 17.31
CA LEU A 504 -29.14 -21.00 18.21
C LEU A 504 -30.60 -21.01 17.75
N ASP A 505 -31.16 -19.86 17.37
CA ASP A 505 -32.53 -19.79 16.81
C ASP A 505 -32.69 -20.65 15.55
N ALA A 506 -31.67 -20.71 14.69
CA ALA A 506 -31.69 -21.56 13.51
C ALA A 506 -31.62 -23.05 13.88
N LEU A 507 -30.70 -23.44 14.77
CA LEU A 507 -30.54 -24.82 15.21
C LEU A 507 -31.83 -25.36 15.86
N CYS A 508 -32.45 -24.60 16.77
CA CYS A 508 -33.69 -24.99 17.43
C CYS A 508 -34.90 -25.08 16.49
N LYS A 509 -34.85 -24.47 15.31
CA LYS A 509 -35.93 -24.58 14.31
C LYS A 509 -35.82 -25.81 13.44
N HIS A 510 -34.60 -26.21 13.13
CA HIS A 510 -34.33 -27.36 12.28
C HIS A 510 -34.22 -28.66 13.05
N ASP A 511 -33.81 -28.61 14.32
CA ASP A 511 -33.73 -29.77 15.19
C ASP A 511 -34.95 -29.80 16.14
N PRO A 512 -36.00 -30.60 15.84
CA PRO A 512 -37.21 -30.66 16.64
C PRO A 512 -36.99 -31.22 18.04
N LEU A 513 -35.82 -31.82 18.30
CA LEU A 513 -35.45 -32.35 19.61
C LEU A 513 -34.88 -31.29 20.55
N LEU A 514 -34.58 -30.08 20.05
CA LEU A 514 -34.16 -28.94 20.84
C LEU A 514 -35.36 -28.13 21.34
N PRO A 515 -35.25 -27.46 22.50
CA PRO A 515 -36.33 -26.65 23.04
C PRO A 515 -36.63 -25.43 22.15
N LYS A 516 -37.85 -24.90 22.25
CA LYS A 516 -38.21 -23.63 21.60
C LYS A 516 -37.31 -22.51 22.14
N TYR A 517 -36.65 -21.81 21.23
CA TYR A 517 -35.72 -20.74 21.56
C TYR A 517 -36.29 -19.37 21.20
N THR A 518 -36.14 -18.41 22.10
CA THR A 518 -36.47 -16.99 21.86
C THR A 518 -35.18 -16.21 21.70
N LEU A 519 -35.07 -15.46 20.60
CA LEU A 519 -33.92 -14.59 20.33
C LEU A 519 -33.62 -13.65 21.52
N GLY A 520 -32.34 -13.48 21.85
CA GLY A 520 -31.86 -12.76 23.02
C GLY A 520 -31.81 -13.60 24.30
N GLY A 521 -32.35 -14.83 24.26
CA GLY A 521 -32.45 -15.74 25.39
C GLY A 521 -31.28 -16.70 25.55
N VAL A 522 -30.05 -16.34 25.14
CA VAL A 522 -28.90 -17.27 25.09
C VAL A 522 -28.73 -18.03 26.42
N GLY A 523 -28.76 -17.33 27.55
CA GLY A 523 -28.62 -17.95 28.87
C GLY A 523 -29.66 -19.02 29.21
N SER A 524 -30.85 -18.99 28.59
CA SER A 524 -31.92 -19.96 28.85
C SER A 524 -31.67 -21.34 28.22
N ILE A 525 -30.80 -21.43 27.22
CA ILE A 525 -30.53 -22.67 26.49
C ILE A 525 -29.16 -23.28 26.80
N LEU A 526 -28.24 -22.52 27.40
CA LEU A 526 -26.88 -22.98 27.70
C LEU A 526 -26.80 -24.16 28.68
N SER A 527 -27.84 -24.36 29.51
CA SER A 527 -27.94 -25.52 30.42
C SER A 527 -28.67 -26.72 29.81
N CYS A 528 -29.08 -26.65 28.54
CA CYS A 528 -29.80 -27.74 27.89
C CYS A 528 -28.87 -28.93 27.63
N THR A 529 -29.13 -30.06 28.29
CA THR A 529 -28.36 -31.31 28.15
C THR A 529 -28.31 -31.80 26.71
N ARG A 530 -29.41 -31.70 25.95
CA ARG A 530 -29.41 -32.14 24.55
C ARG A 530 -28.58 -31.26 23.63
N LEU A 531 -28.55 -29.95 23.85
CA LEU A 531 -27.67 -29.05 23.09
C LEU A 531 -26.19 -29.40 23.33
N LEU A 532 -25.84 -29.70 24.59
CA LEU A 532 -24.50 -30.15 24.99
C LEU A 532 -24.11 -31.49 24.36
N THR A 533 -25.06 -32.43 24.22
CA THR A 533 -24.78 -33.75 23.62
C THR A 533 -24.74 -33.71 22.09
N GLU A 534 -25.71 -33.03 21.46
CA GLU A 534 -25.82 -33.01 20.01
C GLU A 534 -24.87 -32.00 19.35
N TYR A 535 -24.65 -30.84 19.97
CA TYR A 535 -23.83 -29.76 19.42
C TYR A 535 -22.77 -29.28 20.44
N PRO A 536 -21.90 -30.17 20.94
CA PRO A 536 -20.92 -29.83 21.98
C PRO A 536 -19.98 -28.69 21.57
N ALA A 537 -19.51 -28.65 20.33
CA ALA A 537 -18.56 -27.63 19.88
C ALA A 537 -19.22 -26.27 19.67
N VAL A 538 -20.44 -26.23 19.09
CA VAL A 538 -21.24 -25.01 19.01
C VAL A 538 -21.57 -24.51 20.41
N THR A 539 -21.98 -25.39 21.32
CA THR A 539 -22.29 -25.00 22.71
C THR A 539 -21.08 -24.36 23.40
N ALA A 540 -19.90 -24.98 23.27
CA ALA A 540 -18.66 -24.43 23.82
C ALA A 540 -18.34 -23.04 23.25
N LEU A 541 -18.51 -22.83 21.94
CA LEU A 541 -18.34 -21.51 21.31
C LEU A 541 -19.31 -20.48 21.89
N VAL A 542 -20.60 -20.82 21.97
CA VAL A 542 -21.63 -19.90 22.48
C VAL A 542 -21.33 -19.53 23.93
N MET A 543 -21.04 -20.51 24.79
CA MET A 543 -20.70 -20.27 26.19
C MET A 543 -19.48 -19.35 26.34
N GLU A 544 -18.39 -19.65 25.64
CA GLU A 544 -17.15 -18.87 25.71
C GLU A 544 -17.36 -17.42 25.28
N ILE A 545 -18.04 -17.18 24.16
CA ILE A 545 -18.30 -15.82 23.66
C ILE A 545 -19.29 -15.08 24.56
N HIS A 546 -20.35 -15.75 25.02
CA HIS A 546 -21.39 -15.14 25.85
C HIS A 546 -20.86 -14.74 27.24
N GLU A 547 -20.04 -15.60 27.85
CA GLU A 547 -19.35 -15.28 29.10
C GLU A 547 -18.34 -14.15 28.88
N LYS A 548 -17.56 -14.19 27.79
CA LYS A 548 -16.58 -13.14 27.50
C LYS A 548 -17.25 -11.78 27.26
N ARG A 549 -18.42 -11.75 26.62
CA ARG A 549 -19.21 -10.53 26.43
C ARG A 549 -19.52 -9.86 27.76
N SER A 550 -19.80 -10.63 28.81
CA SER A 550 -20.10 -10.07 30.14
C SER A 550 -18.93 -9.29 30.75
N ASN A 551 -17.70 -9.52 30.27
CA ASN A 551 -16.51 -8.78 30.71
C ASN A 551 -16.19 -7.54 29.85
N SER A 552 -16.97 -7.31 28.77
CA SER A 552 -16.73 -6.26 27.78
C SER A 552 -17.19 -4.89 28.26
N ALA A 553 -16.39 -3.84 28.02
CA ALA A 553 -16.80 -2.44 28.26
C ALA A 553 -18.00 -1.98 27.42
N LEU A 554 -18.44 -2.76 26.43
CA LEU A 554 -19.63 -2.47 25.60
C LEU A 554 -20.89 -3.19 26.10
N SER A 555 -20.80 -3.97 27.18
CA SER A 555 -21.89 -4.73 27.76
C SER A 555 -21.91 -4.55 29.28
N HIS A 556 -23.08 -4.32 29.86
CA HIS A 556 -23.23 -4.33 31.32
C HIS A 556 -23.49 -5.76 31.80
N SER A 557 -22.65 -6.27 32.71
CA SER A 557 -22.88 -7.55 33.40
C SER A 557 -23.81 -7.34 34.58
N VAL A 558 -25.06 -7.76 34.45
CA VAL A 558 -26.00 -7.84 35.57
C VAL A 558 -26.34 -9.30 35.81
N LYS A 559 -25.87 -9.87 36.93
CA LYS A 559 -26.38 -11.18 37.40
C LYS A 559 -27.51 -10.92 38.38
N THR A 560 -28.63 -11.61 38.17
CA THR A 560 -29.77 -11.54 39.08
C THR A 560 -29.64 -12.69 40.09
N ARG A 561 -29.56 -12.38 41.38
CA ARG A 561 -29.62 -13.38 42.46
C ARG A 561 -30.89 -13.10 43.27
N GLY A 562 -31.96 -13.85 43.03
CA GLY A 562 -33.29 -13.55 43.57
C GLY A 562 -33.92 -12.31 42.93
N LYS A 563 -34.45 -11.37 43.73
CA LYS A 563 -34.97 -10.07 43.25
C LYS A 563 -33.89 -8.97 43.07
N ALA A 564 -32.65 -9.24 43.48
CA ALA A 564 -31.57 -8.26 43.44
C ALA A 564 -30.73 -8.38 42.15
N ARG A 565 -30.53 -7.25 41.46
CA ARG A 565 -29.59 -7.11 40.34
C ARG A 565 -28.22 -6.74 40.90
N VAL A 566 -27.24 -7.63 40.75
CA VAL A 566 -25.85 -7.39 41.17
C VAL A 566 -24.99 -7.16 39.93
N VAL A 567 -24.27 -6.04 39.91
CA VAL A 567 -23.29 -5.74 38.85
C VAL A 567 -22.06 -6.63 39.08
N VAL A 568 -21.69 -7.42 38.08
CA VAL A 568 -20.62 -8.42 38.22
C VAL A 568 -19.34 -7.92 37.58
N GLY A 569 -18.49 -7.30 38.40
CA GLY A 569 -17.12 -6.94 38.06
C GLY A 569 -16.93 -5.68 37.22
N ALA A 570 -15.70 -5.17 37.21
CA ALA A 570 -15.31 -4.04 36.37
C ALA A 570 -15.20 -4.50 34.90
N THR A 571 -16.09 -4.01 34.05
CA THR A 571 -16.07 -4.23 32.59
C THR A 571 -14.88 -3.50 31.97
N GLY A 572 -14.21 -4.10 30.98
CA GLY A 572 -13.01 -3.53 30.37
C GLY A 572 -12.86 -3.82 28.88
N ARG A 573 -11.84 -3.22 28.26
CA ARG A 573 -11.46 -3.54 26.88
C ARG A 573 -10.96 -4.99 26.82
N ILE A 574 -11.46 -5.76 25.86
CA ILE A 574 -10.96 -7.13 25.62
C ILE A 574 -9.68 -7.04 24.80
N LYS A 575 -8.60 -7.66 25.30
CA LYS A 575 -7.29 -7.70 24.62
C LYS A 575 -7.39 -8.38 23.25
N PHE A 576 -6.63 -7.88 22.28
CA PHE A 576 -6.69 -8.39 20.90
C PHE A 576 -6.32 -9.87 20.81
N SER A 577 -5.32 -10.31 21.59
CA SER A 577 -4.90 -11.71 21.71
C SER A 577 -6.01 -12.73 22.01
N TYR A 578 -7.15 -12.30 22.56
CA TYR A 578 -8.31 -13.17 22.78
C TYR A 578 -8.83 -13.82 21.49
N ILE A 579 -8.67 -13.14 20.34
CA ILE A 579 -9.13 -13.67 19.04
C ILE A 579 -8.51 -15.03 18.73
N ASN A 580 -7.25 -15.27 19.13
CA ASN A 580 -6.56 -16.54 18.90
C ASN A 580 -7.19 -17.69 19.71
N ARG A 581 -7.67 -17.42 20.92
CA ARG A 581 -8.45 -18.37 21.72
C ARG A 581 -9.82 -18.59 21.09
N ALA A 582 -10.53 -17.52 20.74
CA ALA A 582 -11.87 -17.61 20.16
C ALA A 582 -11.88 -18.37 18.82
N LYS A 583 -10.86 -18.18 17.96
CA LYS A 583 -10.69 -18.94 16.71
C LYS A 583 -10.69 -20.46 16.92
N LYS A 584 -10.16 -20.96 18.04
CA LYS A 584 -10.17 -22.41 18.35
C LYS A 584 -11.59 -22.93 18.51
N PHE A 585 -12.43 -22.20 19.26
CA PHE A 585 -13.84 -22.54 19.44
C PHE A 585 -14.64 -22.39 18.14
N VAL A 586 -14.40 -21.30 17.39
CA VAL A 586 -15.06 -21.08 16.09
C VAL A 586 -14.74 -22.21 15.12
N ARG A 587 -13.47 -22.60 15.01
CA ARG A 587 -13.04 -23.71 14.16
C ARG A 587 -13.75 -25.02 14.51
N ALA A 588 -13.81 -25.35 15.80
CA ALA A 588 -14.49 -26.57 16.25
C ALA A 588 -15.99 -26.54 15.92
N ALA A 589 -16.67 -25.43 16.19
CA ALA A 589 -18.10 -25.27 15.93
C ALA A 589 -18.44 -25.33 14.42
N VAL A 590 -17.68 -24.64 13.57
CA VAL A 590 -17.90 -24.67 12.11
C VAL A 590 -17.65 -26.07 11.56
N ARG A 591 -16.62 -26.78 12.05
CA ARG A 591 -16.35 -28.18 11.67
C ARG A 591 -17.50 -29.11 12.07
N GLU A 592 -18.04 -28.95 13.28
CA GLU A 592 -19.21 -29.70 13.76
C GLU A 592 -20.45 -29.47 12.88
N LEU A 593 -20.73 -28.21 12.53
CA LEU A 593 -21.86 -27.86 11.65
C LEU A 593 -21.71 -28.48 10.26
N ALA A 594 -20.50 -28.44 9.68
CA ALA A 594 -20.21 -29.04 8.38
C ALA A 594 -20.38 -30.57 8.40
N ALA A 595 -19.96 -31.23 9.49
CA ALA A 595 -20.05 -32.68 9.63
C ALA A 595 -21.50 -33.20 9.70
N LYS A 596 -22.43 -32.41 10.27
CA LYS A 596 -23.80 -32.89 10.50
C LYS A 596 -24.65 -33.07 9.24
N LYS A 597 -24.26 -32.57 8.06
CA LYS A 597 -24.98 -32.69 6.75
C LYS A 597 -26.52 -32.51 6.78
N LYS A 598 -27.09 -31.98 7.87
CA LYS A 598 -28.54 -31.78 8.09
C LYS A 598 -29.06 -30.53 7.36
N TRP A 599 -28.19 -29.81 6.65
CA TRP A 599 -28.40 -28.44 6.18
C TRP A 599 -28.17 -28.32 4.69
#